data_AF-A0A524JVW1-F1
#
_entry.id   AF-A0A524JVW1-F1
#
_cell.length_a   1.000
_cell.length_b   1.000
_cell.length_c   1.000
_cell.angle_alpha   90.00
_cell.angle_beta   90.00
_cell.angle_gamma   90.00
#
_symmetry.space_group_name_H-M   'P 1'
#
loop_
_entity.id
_entity.type
_entity.pdbx_description
1 polymer ?
#
loop_
_entity_poly.entity_id
_entity_poly.type
_entity_poly.pdbx_seq_one_letter_code
_entity_poly.pdbx_strand_id
1 'polypeptide(L)'
;MKKSIAVLCIISFLSLSGCATLFKGTSEKVNMESSPVRADVYVNGQFMGKTPMQLNLAVKRSYAIEFRAKGYQSRTYHINN
;
A
#
# COMPACT_ATOMS: atom_id res chain seq x y z
N MET A 1 -8.99 -8.45 51.26
CA MET A 1 -9.41 -9.52 50.32
C MET A 1 -10.31 -9.01 49.20
N LYS A 2 -11.45 -8.36 49.49
CA LYS A 2 -12.37 -7.78 48.48
C LYS A 2 -11.79 -6.64 47.60
N LYS A 3 -10.88 -5.83 48.14
CA LYS A 3 -10.23 -4.73 47.38
C LYS A 3 -9.15 -5.21 46.41
N SER A 4 -8.50 -6.34 46.71
CA SER A 4 -7.46 -6.95 45.86
C SER A 4 -8.04 -7.59 44.59
N ILE A 5 -9.25 -8.14 44.68
CA ILE A 5 -9.99 -8.70 43.52
C ILE A 5 -10.42 -7.59 42.55
N ALA A 6 -10.88 -6.46 43.08
CA ALA A 6 -11.28 -5.31 42.24
C ALA A 6 -10.09 -4.71 41.45
N VAL A 7 -8.90 -4.68 42.05
CA VAL A 7 -7.68 -4.16 41.38
C VAL A 7 -7.22 -5.09 40.24
N LEU A 8 -7.35 -6.41 40.40
CA LEU A 8 -6.95 -7.38 39.36
C LEU A 8 -7.84 -7.28 38.11
N CYS A 9 -9.14 -7.05 38.28
CA CYS A 9 -10.09 -6.89 37.16
C CYS A 9 -9.86 -5.61 36.35
N ILE A 10 -9.43 -4.52 37.00
CA ILE A 10 -9.17 -3.23 36.34
C ILE A 10 -7.91 -3.30 35.46
N ILE A 11 -6.87 -4.01 35.91
CA ILE A 11 -5.62 -4.20 35.15
C ILE A 11 -5.86 -5.07 33.90
N SER A 12 -6.76 -6.06 34.01
CA SER A 12 -7.13 -6.92 32.88
C SER A 12 -7.96 -6.21 31.81
N PHE A 13 -8.65 -5.12 32.14
CA PHE A 13 -9.41 -4.31 31.17
C PHE A 13 -8.52 -3.33 30.40
N LEU A 14 -7.43 -2.85 31.02
CA LEU A 14 -6.52 -1.87 30.43
C LEU A 14 -5.58 -2.46 29.36
N SER A 15 -5.45 -3.79 29.31
CA SER A 15 -4.58 -4.50 28.37
C SER A 15 -5.25 -4.79 27.01
N LEU A 16 -6.58 -4.59 26.88
CA LEU A 16 -7.32 -4.96 25.67
C LEU A 16 -7.53 -3.82 24.67
N SER A 17 -7.19 -2.57 25.02
CA SER A 17 -7.38 -1.40 24.14
C SER A 17 -6.23 -1.16 23.13
N GLY A 18 -5.20 -2.01 23.13
CA GLY A 18 -3.97 -1.79 22.34
C GLY A 18 -3.94 -2.33 20.90
N CYS A 19 -4.94 -3.07 20.41
CA CYS A 19 -4.80 -3.86 19.17
C CYS A 19 -5.43 -3.27 17.90
N ALA A 20 -6.19 -2.17 17.98
CA ALA A 20 -6.95 -1.66 16.84
C ALA A 20 -6.12 -0.88 15.79
N THR A 21 -4.90 -0.46 16.12
CA THR A 21 -4.09 0.41 15.24
C THR A 21 -3.32 -0.34 14.15
N LEU A 22 -3.23 -1.68 14.23
CA LEU A 22 -2.41 -2.49 13.30
C LEU A 22 -3.12 -2.86 11.99
N PHE A 23 -4.46 -2.79 11.95
CA PHE A 23 -5.28 -3.24 10.82
C PHE A 23 -5.69 -2.12 9.86
N LYS A 24 -4.95 -1.00 9.84
CA LYS A 24 -5.20 0.05 8.86
C LYS A 24 -4.85 -0.50 7.48
N GLY A 25 -5.89 -0.82 6.71
CA GLY A 25 -5.82 -1.35 5.34
C GLY A 25 -4.76 -0.59 4.56
N THR A 26 -3.70 -1.32 4.24
CA THR A 26 -2.38 -0.75 4.06
C THR A 26 -2.19 -0.59 2.55
N SER A 27 -2.87 0.39 1.96
CA SER A 27 -2.66 0.76 0.55
C SER A 27 -2.18 2.19 0.47
N GLU A 28 -1.15 2.41 -0.34
CA GLU A 28 -0.50 3.69 -0.54
C GLU A 28 -0.79 4.22 -1.95
N LYS A 29 -0.94 5.54 -2.05
CA LYS A 29 -1.13 6.23 -3.32
C LYS A 29 0.22 6.48 -3.96
N VAL A 30 0.46 5.85 -5.10
CA VAL A 30 1.69 5.98 -5.89
C VAL A 30 1.38 6.78 -7.15
N ASN A 31 2.12 7.88 -7.36
CA ASN A 31 2.03 8.67 -8.59
C ASN A 31 2.92 8.06 -9.67
N MET A 32 2.33 7.80 -10.82
CA MET A 32 2.99 7.30 -12.02
C MET A 32 3.17 8.45 -13.00
N GLU A 33 4.41 8.88 -13.17
CA GLU A 33 4.80 9.92 -14.11
C GLU A 33 5.84 9.38 -15.10
N SER A 34 5.87 9.93 -16.31
CA SER A 34 6.85 9.54 -17.31
C SER A 34 7.19 10.69 -18.25
N SER A 35 8.41 10.64 -18.79
CA SER A 35 8.83 11.41 -19.95
C SER A 35 9.26 10.43 -21.05
N PRO A 36 8.53 10.32 -22.18
CA PRO A 36 7.43 11.18 -22.62
C PRO A 36 6.13 11.00 -21.81
N VAL A 37 5.28 12.04 -21.80
CA VAL A 37 3.94 11.99 -21.19
C VAL A 37 3.01 11.05 -21.98
N ARG A 38 1.95 10.56 -21.34
CA ARG A 38 0.96 9.62 -21.92
C ARG A 38 1.53 8.25 -22.28
N ALA A 39 2.50 7.76 -21.51
CA ALA A 39 2.97 6.38 -21.60
C ALA A 39 1.92 5.43 -21.00
N ASP A 40 1.70 4.29 -21.65
CA ASP A 40 0.88 3.19 -21.12
C ASP A 40 1.56 2.55 -19.92
N VAL A 41 0.84 2.43 -18.81
CA VAL A 41 1.30 1.83 -17.56
C VAL A 41 0.66 0.47 -17.38
N TYR A 42 1.49 -0.55 -17.19
CA TYR A 42 1.09 -1.90 -16.85
C TYR A 42 1.60 -2.26 -15.46
N VAL A 43 0.76 -2.89 -14.64
CA VAL A 43 1.12 -3.38 -13.31
C VAL A 43 0.94 -4.89 -13.32
N ASN A 44 2.03 -5.63 -13.09
CA ASN A 44 2.06 -7.10 -13.18
C ASN A 44 1.50 -7.62 -14.51
N GLY A 45 1.76 -6.90 -15.61
CA GLY A 45 1.27 -7.23 -16.95
C GLY A 45 -0.17 -6.77 -17.25
N GLN A 46 -0.89 -6.22 -16.28
CA GLN A 46 -2.25 -5.69 -16.50
C GLN A 46 -2.20 -4.20 -16.82
N PHE A 47 -2.87 -3.79 -17.91
CA PHE A 47 -2.98 -2.38 -18.28
C PHE A 47 -3.80 -1.60 -17.24
N MET A 48 -3.20 -0.55 -16.67
CA MET A 48 -3.83 0.31 -15.67
C MET A 48 -4.29 1.65 -16.24
N GLY A 49 -3.62 2.14 -17.29
CA GLY A 49 -3.96 3.42 -17.93
C GLY A 49 -2.72 4.12 -18.47
N LYS A 50 -2.76 5.45 -18.52
CA LYS A 50 -1.68 6.28 -19.08
C LYS A 50 -1.17 7.29 -18.06
N THR A 51 0.12 7.61 -18.11
CA THR A 51 0.73 8.67 -17.30
C THR A 51 0.28 10.08 -17.75
N PRO A 52 0.21 11.06 -16.83
CA PRO A 52 0.33 10.92 -15.38
C PRO A 52 -0.93 10.31 -14.76
N MET A 53 -0.78 9.40 -13.80
CA MET A 53 -1.91 8.83 -13.05
C MET A 53 -1.53 8.46 -11.61
N GLN A 54 -2.54 8.32 -10.75
CA GLN A 54 -2.35 7.86 -9.37
C GLN A 54 -2.94 6.45 -9.22
N LEU A 55 -2.15 5.53 -8.67
CA LEU A 55 -2.56 4.16 -8.37
C LEU A 55 -2.56 3.94 -6.86
N ASN A 56 -3.49 3.13 -6.39
CA ASN A 56 -3.54 2.73 -4.99
C ASN A 56 -3.00 1.31 -4.87
N LEU A 57 -1.76 1.17 -4.41
CA LEU A 57 -1.06 -0.11 -4.31
C LEU A 57 -1.09 -0.60 -2.88
N ALA A 58 -1.40 -1.87 -2.64
CA ALA A 58 -1.26 -2.45 -1.31
C ALA A 58 0.23 -2.47 -0.92
N VAL A 59 0.55 -2.07 0.30
CA VAL A 59 1.89 -2.17 0.87
C VAL A 59 2.21 -3.61 1.28
N LYS A 60 3.49 -3.84 1.57
CA LYS A 60 4.10 -5.16 1.74
C LYS A 60 3.88 -6.07 0.53
N ARG A 61 3.82 -5.49 -0.69
CA ARG A 61 3.71 -6.23 -1.95
C ARG A 61 4.68 -5.69 -3.00
N SER A 62 5.18 -6.61 -3.81
CA SER A 62 6.01 -6.30 -4.97
C SER A 62 5.16 -6.14 -6.22
N TYR A 63 5.50 -5.17 -7.05
CA TYR A 63 4.83 -4.90 -8.32
C TYR A 63 5.86 -4.72 -9.42
N ALA A 64 5.59 -5.33 -10.57
CA ALA A 64 6.30 -5.06 -11.82
C ALA A 64 5.54 -3.98 -12.60
N ILE A 65 6.09 -2.78 -12.65
CA ILE A 65 5.53 -1.63 -13.34
C ILE A 65 6.22 -1.46 -14.68
N GLU A 66 5.50 -1.67 -15.77
CA GLU A 66 6.01 -1.49 -17.12
C GLU A 66 5.42 -0.23 -17.77
N PHE A 67 6.29 0.62 -18.28
CA PHE A 67 5.95 1.81 -19.05
C PHE A 67 6.20 1.56 -20.53
N ARG A 68 5.18 1.74 -21.37
CA ARG A 68 5.27 1.64 -22.82
C ARG A 68 4.86 2.95 -23.46
N ALA A 69 5.71 3.51 -24.31
CA ALA A 69 5.37 4.68 -25.11
C ALA A 69 5.66 4.40 -26.59
N LYS A 70 4.81 4.93 -27.47
CA LYS A 70 4.95 4.72 -28.91
C LYS A 70 6.28 5.30 -29.40
N GLY A 71 7.10 4.46 -30.02
CA GLY A 71 8.42 4.85 -30.54
C GLY A 71 9.54 4.85 -29.49
N TYR A 72 9.28 4.38 -28.27
CA TYR A 72 10.27 4.25 -27.20
C TYR A 72 10.40 2.80 -26.75
N GLN A 73 11.58 2.46 -26.22
CA GLN A 73 11.80 1.17 -25.58
C GLN A 73 10.96 1.08 -24.30
N SER A 74 10.32 -0.06 -24.11
CA SER A 74 9.56 -0.33 -22.88
C SER A 74 10.52 -0.51 -21.71
N ARG A 75 10.15 0.02 -20.53
CA ARG A 75 10.94 -0.12 -19.31
C ARG A 75 10.10 -0.69 -18.18
N THR A 76 10.64 -1.69 -17.50
CA THR A 76 10.01 -2.34 -16.35
C THR A 76 10.79 -2.04 -15.07
N TYR A 77 10.07 -1.65 -14.03
CA TYR A 77 10.60 -1.40 -12.70
C TYR A 77 9.91 -2.32 -11.69
N HIS A 78 10.70 -2.97 -10.85
CA HIS A 78 10.17 -3.73 -9.72
C HIS A 78 10.19 -2.84 -8.48
N ILE A 79 9.00 -2.49 -7.99
CA ILE A 79 8.84 -1.69 -6.78
C ILE A 79 8.25 -2.53 -5.67
N ASN A 80 8.73 -2.30 -4.45
CA ASN A 80 8.10 -2.81 -3.24
C ASN A 80 7.38 -1.63 -2.62
N ASN A 81 6.07 -1.77 -2.49
CA ASN A 81 5.25 -0.89 -1.69
C ASN A 81 4.99 -1.58 -0.37
#